data_AF-A0A3D0XUJ3-F1
#
_entry.id   AF-A0A3D0XUJ3-F1
#
_cell.length_a   1.000
_cell.length_b   1.000
_cell.length_c   1.000
_cell.angle_alpha   90.00
_cell.angle_beta   90.00
_cell.angle_gamma   90.00
#
_symmetry.space_group_name_H-M   'P 1'
#
loop_
_entity.id
_entity.type
_entity.pdbx_description
1 polymer ?
#
loop_
_entity_poly.entity_id
_entity_poly.type
_entity_poly.pdbx_seq_one_letter_code
_entity_poly.pdbx_strand_id
1 'polypeptide(L)'
;MNTFGSFFGTYIECSNLPEPLLSGELKQIQINAKERSVKAEIALDALVKRQTLYDAETQVEKCKQLRLSHVQILPKYSAALFNVKYYPELVTELKRREATMNGILLDSTATLVQDTLTIELKHGGKQLLQSKHAGHVLSQLIQEEFGLNVQVSFTGRLEVDDSSSQYQEMQAHQAETVRRLELINKQEDYETSMEHQTTPHV
;
A
#
# COMPACT_ATOMS: atom_id res chain seq x y z
N MET A 1 -8.34 -3.32 -24.33
CA MET A 1 -7.38 -3.21 -23.21
C MET A 1 -7.17 -4.59 -22.63
N ASN A 2 -5.92 -4.99 -22.39
CA ASN A 2 -5.61 -6.24 -21.70
C ASN A 2 -5.81 -6.01 -20.20
N THR A 3 -6.98 -6.35 -19.71
CA THR A 3 -7.32 -6.29 -18.28
C THR A 3 -7.29 -7.67 -17.67
N PHE A 4 -7.14 -7.75 -16.35
CA PHE A 4 -7.24 -9.02 -15.63
C PHE A 4 -8.55 -9.74 -15.94
N GLY A 5 -9.69 -9.03 -15.91
CA GLY A 5 -11.00 -9.61 -16.20
C GLY A 5 -11.10 -10.17 -17.62
N SER A 6 -10.57 -9.44 -18.62
CA SER A 6 -10.57 -9.92 -20.01
C SER A 6 -9.67 -11.13 -20.25
N PHE A 7 -8.56 -11.24 -19.52
CA PHE A 7 -7.58 -12.31 -19.71
C PHE A 7 -7.93 -13.56 -18.90
N PHE A 8 -8.22 -13.40 -17.60
CA PHE A 8 -8.53 -14.52 -16.72
C PHE A 8 -10.01 -14.92 -16.78
N GLY A 9 -10.91 -14.04 -17.21
CA GLY A 9 -12.33 -14.35 -17.34
C GLY A 9 -12.68 -15.44 -18.35
N THR A 10 -11.74 -15.83 -19.22
CA THR A 10 -11.89 -17.03 -20.06
C THR A 10 -11.64 -18.34 -19.32
N TYR A 11 -11.02 -18.28 -18.13
CA TYR A 11 -10.57 -19.43 -17.35
C TYR A 11 -11.25 -19.54 -15.97
N ILE A 12 -11.66 -18.42 -15.38
CA ILE A 12 -12.27 -18.34 -14.05
C ILE A 12 -13.57 -17.54 -14.06
N GLU A 13 -14.41 -17.78 -13.05
CA GLU A 13 -15.63 -16.98 -12.81
C GLU A 13 -15.28 -15.65 -12.14
N CYS A 14 -15.37 -14.56 -12.90
CA CYS A 14 -15.06 -13.22 -12.43
C CYS A 14 -16.16 -12.55 -11.58
N SER A 15 -17.35 -13.15 -11.46
CA SER A 15 -18.53 -12.52 -10.83
C SER A 15 -18.38 -12.18 -9.35
N ASN A 16 -17.45 -12.85 -8.65
CA ASN A 16 -17.17 -12.62 -7.22
C ASN A 16 -15.97 -11.71 -6.97
N LEU A 17 -15.32 -11.21 -8.02
CA LEU A 17 -14.15 -10.35 -7.92
C LEU A 17 -14.56 -8.87 -8.01
N PRO A 18 -13.87 -7.98 -7.27
CA PRO A 18 -14.22 -6.57 -7.24
C PRO A 18 -13.85 -5.90 -8.57
N GLU A 19 -14.63 -4.88 -8.96
CA GLU A 19 -14.41 -4.16 -10.20
C GLU A 19 -12.97 -3.65 -10.39
N PRO A 20 -12.30 -3.02 -9.40
CA PRO A 20 -10.93 -2.54 -9.59
C PRO A 20 -9.94 -3.63 -9.99
N LEU A 21 -10.15 -4.88 -9.53
CA LEU A 21 -9.33 -6.01 -9.95
C LEU A 21 -9.66 -6.42 -11.38
N LEU A 22 -10.93 -6.44 -11.77
CA LEU A 22 -11.37 -6.84 -13.10
C LEU A 22 -10.96 -5.83 -14.19
N SER A 23 -11.08 -4.54 -13.90
CA SER A 23 -10.66 -3.43 -14.78
C SER A 23 -9.15 -3.20 -14.77
N GLY A 24 -8.44 -3.76 -13.78
CA GLY A 24 -7.00 -3.65 -13.62
C GLY A 24 -6.22 -4.02 -14.87
N GLU A 25 -5.29 -3.16 -15.28
CA GLU A 25 -4.51 -3.33 -16.51
C GLU A 25 -3.40 -4.35 -16.28
N LEU A 26 -3.36 -5.38 -17.11
CA LEU A 26 -2.35 -6.42 -17.03
C LEU A 26 -1.05 -5.94 -17.68
N LYS A 27 -0.07 -5.57 -16.85
CA LYS A 27 1.20 -4.99 -17.29
C LYS A 27 2.17 -6.06 -17.76
N GLN A 28 2.29 -7.15 -17.00
CA GLN A 28 3.23 -8.22 -17.30
C GLN A 28 2.69 -9.55 -16.81
N ILE A 29 2.98 -10.61 -17.56
CA ILE A 29 2.76 -11.99 -17.13
C ILE A 29 4.07 -12.74 -17.29
N GLN A 30 4.48 -13.43 -16.24
CA GLN A 30 5.63 -14.32 -16.25
C GLN A 30 5.12 -15.74 -15.99
N ILE A 31 5.40 -16.64 -16.93
CA ILE A 31 4.97 -18.04 -16.85
C ILE A 31 6.22 -18.90 -16.66
N ASN A 32 6.28 -19.62 -15.55
CA ASN A 32 7.29 -20.64 -15.32
C ASN A 32 6.66 -22.01 -15.56
N ALA A 33 6.90 -22.57 -16.74
CA ALA A 33 6.36 -23.88 -17.11
C ALA A 33 6.90 -25.03 -16.24
N LYS A 34 8.11 -24.91 -15.69
CA LYS A 34 8.72 -25.95 -14.85
C LYS A 34 8.05 -26.01 -13.47
N GLU A 35 7.87 -24.86 -12.86
CA GLU A 35 7.20 -24.73 -11.56
C GLU A 35 5.66 -24.72 -11.69
N ARG A 36 5.15 -24.68 -12.92
CA ARG A 36 3.73 -24.46 -13.23
C ARG A 36 3.20 -23.24 -12.51
N SER A 37 3.99 -22.15 -12.50
CA SER A 37 3.65 -20.93 -11.80
C SER A 37 3.44 -19.76 -12.74
N VAL A 38 2.54 -18.86 -12.35
CA VAL A 38 2.27 -17.61 -13.06
C VAL A 38 2.42 -16.45 -12.09
N LYS A 39 3.16 -15.43 -12.51
CA LYS A 39 3.20 -14.13 -11.85
C LYS A 39 2.57 -13.09 -12.77
N ALA A 40 1.54 -12.41 -12.29
CA ALA A 40 0.83 -11.39 -13.05
C ALA A 40 0.98 -10.04 -12.37
N GLU A 41 1.59 -9.07 -13.04
CA GLU A 41 1.67 -7.68 -12.61
C GLU A 41 0.45 -6.93 -13.13
N ILE A 42 -0.34 -6.36 -12.23
CA ILE A 42 -1.61 -5.71 -12.54
C ILE A 42 -1.59 -4.29 -11.99
N ALA A 43 -1.75 -3.31 -12.87
CA ALA A 43 -1.96 -1.93 -12.45
C ALA A 43 -3.42 -1.73 -12.01
N LEU A 44 -3.59 -1.32 -10.76
CA LEU A 44 -4.88 -1.10 -10.13
C LEU A 44 -5.04 0.40 -9.83
N ASP A 45 -6.23 0.93 -10.12
CA ASP A 45 -6.61 2.32 -9.92
C ASP A 45 -7.12 2.60 -8.49
N ALA A 46 -7.48 1.55 -7.74
CA ALA A 46 -7.91 1.62 -6.36
C ALA A 46 -7.26 0.51 -5.51
N LEU A 47 -7.11 0.79 -4.21
CA LEU A 47 -6.58 -0.19 -3.25
C LEU A 47 -7.52 -1.39 -3.12
N VAL A 48 -7.00 -2.58 -3.39
CA VAL A 48 -7.71 -3.85 -3.22
C VAL A 48 -7.19 -4.56 -1.98
N LYS A 49 -8.09 -5.19 -1.22
CA LYS A 49 -7.74 -6.00 -0.05
C LYS A 49 -6.90 -7.21 -0.46
N ARG A 50 -5.89 -7.57 0.34
CA ARG A 50 -5.03 -8.73 0.10
C ARG A 50 -5.80 -10.02 -0.04
N GLN A 51 -6.78 -10.23 0.84
CA GLN A 51 -7.59 -11.44 0.80
C GLN A 51 -8.25 -11.62 -0.57
N THR A 52 -8.72 -10.53 -1.19
CA THR A 52 -9.35 -10.59 -2.51
C THR A 52 -8.35 -10.94 -3.62
N LEU A 53 -7.11 -10.47 -3.53
CA LEU A 53 -6.04 -10.90 -4.44
C LEU A 53 -5.73 -12.39 -4.26
N TYR A 54 -5.65 -12.87 -3.02
CA TYR A 54 -5.39 -14.29 -2.73
C TYR A 54 -6.54 -15.21 -3.18
N ASP A 55 -7.78 -14.75 -3.02
CA ASP A 55 -8.95 -15.48 -3.49
C ASP A 55 -8.92 -15.60 -5.02
N ALA A 56 -8.54 -14.52 -5.72
CA ALA A 56 -8.36 -14.53 -7.16
C ALA A 56 -7.22 -15.48 -7.59
N GLU A 57 -6.05 -15.41 -6.95
CA GLU A 57 -4.94 -16.36 -7.17
C GLU A 57 -5.42 -17.81 -7.01
N THR A 58 -6.13 -18.10 -5.92
CA THR A 58 -6.67 -19.42 -5.62
C THR A 58 -7.68 -19.89 -6.67
N GLN A 59 -8.51 -19.00 -7.21
CA GLN A 59 -9.44 -19.35 -8.28
C GLN A 59 -8.69 -19.71 -9.58
N VAL A 60 -7.64 -18.97 -9.92
CA VAL A 60 -6.80 -19.27 -11.10
C VAL A 60 -6.05 -20.59 -10.89
N GLU A 61 -5.49 -20.84 -9.70
CA GLU A 61 -4.84 -22.11 -9.35
C GLU A 61 -5.80 -23.31 -9.46
N LYS A 62 -7.05 -23.14 -9.04
CA LYS A 62 -8.09 -24.19 -9.13
C LYS A 62 -8.56 -24.46 -10.56
N CYS A 63 -8.21 -23.61 -11.53
CA CYS A 63 -8.58 -23.83 -12.92
C CYS A 63 -7.84 -25.03 -13.50
N LYS A 64 -8.57 -26.15 -13.65
CA LYS A 64 -8.02 -27.42 -14.16
C LYS A 64 -7.43 -27.33 -15.57
N GLN A 65 -7.87 -26.36 -16.37
CA GLN A 65 -7.36 -26.14 -17.72
C GLN A 65 -5.93 -25.59 -17.70
N LEU A 66 -5.63 -24.69 -16.77
CA LEU A 66 -4.32 -24.04 -16.67
C LEU A 66 -3.27 -24.94 -15.99
N ARG A 67 -3.70 -25.92 -15.17
CA ARG A 67 -2.82 -26.88 -14.47
C ARG A 67 -1.68 -26.19 -13.73
N LEU A 68 -1.99 -25.07 -13.07
CA LEU A 68 -1.01 -24.29 -12.33
C LEU A 68 -0.84 -24.85 -10.92
N SER A 69 0.38 -24.81 -10.42
CA SER A 69 0.72 -25.15 -9.03
C SER A 69 0.77 -23.91 -8.15
N HIS A 70 1.05 -22.74 -8.71
CA HIS A 70 1.08 -21.49 -7.96
C HIS A 70 0.74 -20.28 -8.84
N VAL A 71 -0.06 -19.36 -8.32
CA VAL A 71 -0.35 -18.08 -8.97
C VAL A 71 -0.06 -16.95 -7.99
N GLN A 72 0.63 -15.93 -8.48
CA GLN A 72 0.93 -14.73 -7.72
C GLN A 72 0.44 -13.50 -8.49
N ILE A 73 -0.40 -12.70 -7.87
CA ILE A 73 -0.84 -11.41 -8.38
C ILE A 73 -0.02 -10.33 -7.67
N LEU A 74 0.69 -9.55 -8.46
CA LEU A 74 1.53 -8.45 -8.01
C LEU A 74 0.81 -7.13 -8.35
N PRO A 75 0.12 -6.51 -7.38
CA PRO A 75 -0.57 -5.26 -7.63
C PRO A 75 0.43 -4.12 -7.79
N LYS A 76 0.16 -3.23 -8.74
CA LYS A 76 0.88 -1.97 -8.96
C LYS A 76 -0.10 -0.83 -8.78
N TYR A 77 0.19 0.06 -7.86
CA TYR A 77 -0.64 1.20 -7.51
C TYR A 77 0.09 2.50 -7.84
N SER A 78 -0.66 3.57 -8.06
CA SER A 78 -0.08 4.91 -8.06
C SER A 78 0.45 5.26 -6.66
N ALA A 79 1.61 5.91 -6.60
CA ALA A 79 2.19 6.44 -5.37
C ALA A 79 1.20 7.29 -4.55
N ALA A 80 0.29 8.01 -5.23
CA ALA A 80 -0.73 8.85 -4.58
C ALA A 80 -1.75 8.06 -3.74
N LEU A 81 -1.88 6.74 -3.96
CA LEU A 81 -2.78 5.88 -3.19
C LEU A 81 -2.15 5.40 -1.88
N PHE A 82 -0.82 5.49 -1.74
CA PHE A 82 -0.13 5.02 -0.55
C PHE A 82 -0.47 5.88 0.67
N ASN A 83 -0.95 5.23 1.74
CA ASN A 83 -1.25 5.89 2.99
C ASN A 83 -1.18 4.88 4.16
N VAL A 84 -1.11 5.41 5.38
CA VAL A 84 -0.97 4.59 6.60
C VAL A 84 -2.11 3.58 6.81
N LYS A 85 -3.31 3.82 6.26
CA LYS A 85 -4.44 2.88 6.36
C LYS A 85 -4.19 1.59 5.56
N TYR A 86 -3.23 1.59 4.65
CA TYR A 86 -2.80 0.39 3.90
C TYR A 86 -1.90 -0.54 4.73
N TYR A 87 -1.40 -0.09 5.88
CA TYR A 87 -0.50 -0.87 6.73
C TYR A 87 -0.99 -2.29 7.08
N PRO A 88 -2.27 -2.53 7.44
CA PRO A 88 -2.77 -3.88 7.72
C PRO A 88 -2.63 -4.85 6.54
N GLU A 89 -2.72 -4.33 5.31
CA GLU A 89 -2.54 -5.11 4.09
C GLU A 89 -1.06 -5.47 3.88
N LEU A 90 -0.13 -4.56 4.19
CA LEU A 90 1.32 -4.85 4.17
C LEU A 90 1.69 -5.92 5.20
N VAL A 91 1.10 -5.85 6.41
CA VAL A 91 1.31 -6.87 7.46
C VAL A 91 0.80 -8.23 7.01
N THR A 92 -0.34 -8.27 6.32
CA THR A 92 -0.93 -9.51 5.80
C THR A 92 -0.05 -10.16 4.74
N GLU A 93 0.52 -9.38 3.82
CA GLU A 93 1.50 -9.86 2.83
C GLU A 93 2.81 -10.30 3.50
N LEU A 94 3.30 -9.55 4.49
CA LEU A 94 4.51 -9.91 5.22
C LEU A 94 4.36 -11.25 5.95
N LYS A 95 3.20 -11.50 6.59
CA LYS A 95 2.90 -12.79 7.23
C LYS A 95 2.89 -13.95 6.24
N ARG A 96 2.44 -13.71 5.00
CA ARG A 96 2.45 -14.70 3.91
C ARG A 96 3.88 -15.04 3.48
N ARG A 97 4.74 -14.02 3.33
CA ARG A 97 6.15 -14.20 2.93
C ARG A 97 6.99 -14.83 4.06
N GLU A 98 6.70 -14.46 5.31
CA GLU A 98 7.55 -14.76 6.46
C GLU A 98 6.74 -15.36 7.62
N ALA A 99 6.47 -16.66 7.53
CA ALA A 99 5.67 -17.41 8.51
C ALA A 99 6.22 -17.32 9.96
N THR A 100 7.51 -17.04 10.13
CA THR A 100 8.15 -16.92 11.45
C THR A 100 7.80 -15.62 12.19
N MET A 101 7.23 -14.62 11.50
CA MET A 101 6.82 -13.34 12.09
C MET A 101 5.36 -13.29 12.54
N ASN A 102 4.67 -14.43 12.49
CA ASN A 102 3.29 -14.57 12.93
C ASN A 102 3.17 -14.22 14.43
N GLY A 103 2.57 -13.07 14.72
CA GLY A 103 2.25 -12.61 16.08
C GLY A 103 3.03 -11.40 16.58
N ILE A 104 4.17 -11.03 15.97
CA ILE A 104 4.99 -9.89 16.44
C ILE A 104 4.33 -8.56 16.08
N LEU A 105 3.77 -8.48 14.88
CA LEU A 105 3.00 -7.35 14.37
C LEU A 105 1.51 -7.45 14.73
N LEU A 106 1.17 -8.25 15.74
CA LEU A 106 -0.20 -8.32 16.24
C LEU A 106 -0.49 -7.03 17.03
N ASP A 107 -1.60 -6.39 16.72
CA ASP A 107 -2.05 -5.12 17.32
C ASP A 107 -1.06 -3.94 17.21
N SER A 108 -0.07 -4.02 16.32
CA SER A 108 0.84 -2.91 16.05
C SER A 108 0.14 -1.76 15.34
N THR A 109 0.60 -0.55 15.64
CA THR A 109 0.14 0.69 15.00
C THR A 109 1.24 1.24 14.12
N ALA A 110 0.87 1.90 13.02
CA ALA A 110 1.84 2.54 12.13
C ALA A 110 1.52 4.02 12.03
N THR A 111 2.57 4.83 11.94
CA THR A 111 2.50 6.26 11.65
C THR A 111 3.43 6.55 10.49
N LEU A 112 2.93 7.23 9.46
CA LEU A 112 3.73 7.66 8.32
C LEU A 112 4.04 9.15 8.49
N VAL A 113 5.32 9.49 8.60
CA VAL A 113 5.79 10.88 8.62
C VAL A 113 6.78 11.07 7.49
N GLN A 114 6.45 11.94 6.53
CA GLN A 114 7.21 12.13 5.29
C GLN A 114 7.40 10.78 4.58
N ASP A 115 8.64 10.27 4.54
CA ASP A 115 9.01 9.01 3.90
C ASP A 115 9.37 7.92 4.92
N THR A 116 9.04 8.11 6.19
CA THR A 116 9.34 7.16 7.27
C THR A 116 8.06 6.58 7.85
N LEU A 117 7.90 5.26 7.71
CA LEU A 117 6.85 4.48 8.35
C LEU A 117 7.37 3.94 9.69
N THR A 118 6.88 4.52 10.78
CA THR A 118 7.19 4.09 12.14
C THR A 118 6.13 3.13 12.65
N ILE A 119 6.52 1.91 12.95
CA ILE A 119 5.66 0.84 13.45
C ILE A 119 5.87 0.67 14.95
N GLU A 120 4.84 0.94 15.73
CA GLU A 120 4.81 0.75 17.17
C GLU A 120 4.31 -0.66 17.52
N LEU A 121 5.15 -1.43 18.20
CA LEU A 121 4.91 -2.80 18.62
C LEU A 121 4.34 -2.84 20.04
N LYS A 122 3.21 -3.54 20.22
CA LYS A 122 2.57 -3.70 21.54
C LYS A 122 3.15 -4.83 22.39
N HIS A 123 3.67 -5.88 21.77
CA HIS A 123 4.06 -7.13 22.47
C HIS A 123 5.58 -7.36 22.51
N GLY A 124 6.39 -6.34 22.22
CA GLY A 124 7.84 -6.50 22.07
C GLY A 124 8.21 -7.21 20.76
N GLY A 125 9.48 -7.61 20.61
CA GLY A 125 9.95 -8.34 19.40
C GLY A 125 10.66 -7.49 18.34
N LYS A 126 11.00 -6.23 18.66
CA LYS A 126 11.79 -5.32 17.80
C LYS A 126 13.10 -5.97 17.32
N GLN A 127 13.87 -6.59 18.21
CA GLN A 127 15.12 -7.28 17.85
C GLN A 127 14.91 -8.46 16.89
N LEU A 128 13.80 -9.19 17.03
CA LEU A 128 13.46 -10.29 16.13
C LEU A 128 13.09 -9.77 14.73
N LEU A 129 12.34 -8.67 14.64
CA LEU A 129 12.03 -8.02 13.36
C LEU A 129 13.27 -7.42 12.69
N GLN A 130 14.18 -6.83 13.48
CA GLN A 130 15.44 -6.28 12.97
C GLN A 130 16.37 -7.39 12.46
N SER A 131 16.53 -8.48 13.21
CA SER A 131 17.34 -9.64 12.79
C SER A 131 16.79 -10.37 11.55
N LYS A 132 15.48 -10.29 11.31
CA LYS A 132 14.83 -10.83 10.11
C LYS A 132 14.72 -9.82 8.95
N HIS A 133 15.31 -8.63 9.10
CA HIS A 133 15.24 -7.55 8.12
C HIS A 133 13.80 -7.20 7.69
N ALA A 134 12.83 -7.35 8.60
CA ALA A 134 11.41 -7.15 8.31
C ALA A 134 11.11 -5.74 7.78
N GLY A 135 11.84 -4.74 8.26
CA GLY A 135 11.73 -3.36 7.78
C GLY A 135 12.19 -3.21 6.33
N HIS A 136 13.23 -3.95 5.92
CA HIS A 136 13.68 -3.96 4.53
C HIS A 136 12.65 -4.67 3.64
N VAL A 137 12.09 -5.80 4.06
CA VAL A 137 11.05 -6.51 3.32
C VAL A 137 9.80 -5.64 3.13
N LEU A 138 9.37 -4.90 4.16
CA LEU A 138 8.25 -3.97 4.05
C LEU A 138 8.55 -2.79 3.13
N SER A 139 9.75 -2.20 3.23
CA SER A 139 10.19 -1.13 2.34
C SER A 139 10.21 -1.59 0.88
N GLN A 140 10.75 -2.79 0.63
CA GLN A 140 10.77 -3.40 -0.69
C GLN A 140 9.34 -3.69 -1.19
N LEU A 141 8.43 -4.14 -0.33
CA LEU A 141 7.03 -4.34 -0.70
C LEU A 141 6.34 -3.03 -1.13
N ILE A 142 6.56 -1.95 -0.38
CA ILE A 142 6.04 -0.62 -0.74
C ILE A 142 6.64 -0.14 -2.07
N GLN A 143 7.93 -0.38 -2.29
CA GLN A 143 8.60 -0.05 -3.54
C GLN A 143 8.08 -0.89 -4.72
N GLU A 144 7.89 -2.19 -4.52
CA GLU A 144 7.34 -3.12 -5.52
C GLU A 144 5.95 -2.70 -5.95
N GLU A 145 5.11 -2.24 -5.03
CA GLU A 145 3.70 -1.98 -5.30
C GLU A 145 3.39 -0.53 -5.67
N PHE A 146 4.01 0.42 -4.99
CA PHE A 146 3.73 1.86 -5.16
C PHE A 146 4.87 2.63 -5.84
N GLY A 147 6.03 2.00 -6.03
CA GLY A 147 7.23 2.67 -6.54
C GLY A 147 7.85 3.67 -5.56
N LEU A 148 7.49 3.59 -4.27
CA LEU A 148 7.93 4.52 -3.23
C LEU A 148 9.08 3.96 -2.39
N ASN A 149 10.08 4.79 -2.11
CA ASN A 149 11.19 4.45 -1.22
C ASN A 149 10.86 4.90 0.21
N VAL A 150 10.10 4.09 0.95
CA VAL A 150 9.71 4.39 2.33
C VAL A 150 10.65 3.68 3.30
N GLN A 151 11.24 4.42 4.24
CA GLN A 151 12.04 3.87 5.32
C GLN A 151 11.11 3.29 6.40
N VAL A 152 11.36 2.07 6.85
CA VAL A 152 10.55 1.44 7.89
C VAL A 152 11.34 1.35 9.18
N SER A 153 10.80 1.91 10.27
CA SER A 153 11.37 1.86 11.62
C SER A 153 10.41 1.18 12.60
N PHE A 154 10.96 0.60 13.67
CA PHE A 154 10.18 -0.08 14.70
C PHE A 154 10.41 0.54 16.07
N THR A 155 9.34 0.88 16.78
CA THR A 155 9.34 1.36 18.16
C THR A 155 8.58 0.39 19.06
N GLY A 156 8.89 0.33 20.35
CA GLY A 156 8.22 -0.59 21.28
C GLY A 156 8.21 -0.04 22.70
N ARG A 157 7.11 -0.26 23.42
CA ARG A 157 6.85 0.30 24.78
C ARG A 157 7.85 -0.08 25.89
N LEU A 158 8.77 -1.01 25.64
CA LEU A 158 9.75 -1.49 26.63
C LEU A 158 11.15 -0.87 26.50
N GLU A 159 11.41 -0.07 25.46
CA GLU A 159 12.61 0.76 25.38
C GLU A 159 12.16 2.22 25.47
N VAL A 160 12.06 2.70 26.72
CA VAL A 160 12.10 4.14 27.00
C VAL A 160 13.50 4.59 26.59
N ASP A 161 13.63 4.97 25.32
CA ASP A 161 14.75 5.78 24.87
C ASP A 161 14.37 7.24 25.15
N ASP A 162 15.29 7.95 25.79
CA ASP A 162 15.15 9.19 26.55
C ASP A 162 14.96 10.44 25.66
N SER A 163 14.13 10.32 24.61
CA SER A 163 13.84 11.36 23.60
C SER A 163 12.33 11.60 23.43
N SER A 164 11.55 11.25 24.45
CA SER A 164 10.08 11.29 24.48
C SER A 164 9.48 12.71 24.61
N SER A 165 10.28 13.76 24.51
CA SER A 165 9.81 15.15 24.49
C SER A 165 9.57 15.70 23.07
N GLN A 166 10.15 15.12 22.02
CA GLN A 166 10.04 15.67 20.66
C GLN A 166 8.86 15.11 19.84
N TYR A 167 8.30 13.97 20.25
CA TYR A 167 7.25 13.28 19.48
C TYR A 167 5.84 13.87 19.66
N GLN A 168 5.62 14.64 20.74
CA GLN A 168 4.33 15.30 20.99
C GLN A 168 4.23 16.67 20.30
N GLU A 169 5.36 17.33 20.01
CA GLU A 169 5.39 18.65 19.36
C GLU A 169 5.14 18.58 17.85
N MET A 170 5.58 17.51 17.17
CA MET A 170 5.51 17.44 15.71
C MET A 170 4.10 17.16 15.16
N GLN A 171 3.21 16.56 15.97
CA GLN A 171 1.79 16.37 15.60
C GLN A 171 1.01 17.70 15.60
N ALA A 172 1.40 18.68 16.42
CA ALA A 172 0.79 20.00 16.43
C ALA A 172 1.15 20.81 15.17
N HIS A 173 2.38 20.67 14.68
CA HIS A 173 2.92 21.48 13.58
C HIS A 173 2.29 21.18 12.20
N GLN A 174 1.86 19.94 11.96
CA GLN A 174 1.24 19.55 10.69
C GLN A 174 -0.21 20.04 10.58
N ALA A 175 -0.96 20.04 11.69
CA ALA A 175 -2.32 20.59 11.71
C ALA A 175 -2.33 22.12 11.49
N GLU A 176 -1.29 22.81 11.97
CA GLU A 176 -1.17 24.27 11.83
C GLU A 176 -0.74 24.70 10.42
N THR A 177 0.17 23.95 9.78
CA THR A 177 0.63 24.24 8.41
C THR A 177 -0.50 24.11 7.38
N VAL A 178 -1.36 23.09 7.54
CA VAL A 178 -2.55 22.91 6.69
C VAL A 178 -3.54 24.06 6.89
N ARG A 179 -3.79 24.49 8.14
CA ARG A 179 -4.67 25.64 8.42
C ARG A 179 -4.14 26.96 7.85
N ARG A 180 -2.81 27.19 7.88
CA ARG A 180 -2.23 28.42 7.32
C ARG A 180 -2.33 28.45 5.79
N LEU A 181 -2.11 27.32 5.11
CA LEU A 181 -2.23 27.23 3.65
C LEU A 181 -3.68 27.40 3.18
N GLU A 182 -4.66 26.84 3.89
CA GLU A 182 -6.08 27.04 3.55
C GLU A 182 -6.54 28.51 3.67
N LEU A 183 -5.91 29.29 4.54
CA LEU A 183 -6.26 30.70 4.75
C LEU A 183 -5.64 31.61 3.68
N ILE A 184 -4.41 31.31 3.25
CA ILE A 184 -3.73 32.01 2.14
C ILE A 184 -4.45 31.76 0.82
N ASN A 185 -4.79 30.49 0.53
CA ASN A 185 -5.46 30.13 -0.72
C ASN A 185 -6.86 30.80 -0.84
N LYS A 186 -7.58 30.94 0.29
CA LYS A 186 -8.85 31.68 0.32
C LYS A 186 -8.71 33.18 0.08
N GLN A 187 -7.59 33.79 0.43
CA GLN A 187 -7.33 35.21 0.13
C GLN A 187 -6.97 35.40 -1.35
N GLU A 188 -6.13 34.52 -1.91
CA GLU A 188 -5.75 34.55 -3.33
C GLU A 188 -6.95 34.32 -4.26
N ASP A 189 -7.86 33.41 -3.91
CA ASP A 189 -9.10 33.19 -4.65
C ASP A 189 -10.04 34.41 -4.63
N TYR A 190 -10.09 35.16 -3.51
CA TYR A 190 -10.91 36.36 -3.38
C TYR A 190 -10.34 37.51 -4.22
N GLU A 191 -9.03 37.74 -4.16
CA GLU A 191 -8.35 38.78 -4.95
C GLU A 191 -8.47 38.53 -6.46
N THR A 192 -8.28 37.27 -6.90
CA THR A 192 -8.42 36.88 -8.31
C THR A 192 -9.84 37.05 -8.84
N SER A 193 -10.86 36.82 -8.00
CA SER A 193 -12.27 37.01 -8.38
C SER A 193 -12.68 38.48 -8.53
N MET A 194 -12.01 39.39 -7.81
CA MET A 194 -12.24 40.83 -7.85
C MET A 194 -11.56 41.47 -9.07
N GLU A 195 -10.39 40.96 -9.51
CA GLU A 195 -9.71 41.45 -10.71
C GLU A 195 -10.50 41.17 -12.00
N HIS A 196 -11.20 40.04 -12.10
CA HIS A 196 -11.99 39.68 -13.29
C HIS A 196 -13.32 40.45 -13.44
N GLN A 197 -13.75 41.24 -12.46
CA GLN A 197 -14.96 42.08 -12.55
C GLN A 197 -14.68 43.52 -13.03
N THR A 198 -13.42 43.92 -13.19
CA THR A 198 -13.05 45.33 -13.45
C THR A 198 -12.59 45.64 -14.88
N THR A 199 -12.82 44.75 -15.84
CA THR A 199 -12.58 45.05 -17.27
C THR A 199 -13.87 45.40 -18.02
N PRO A 200 -14.27 46.69 -18.10
CA PRO A 200 -15.25 47.12 -19.09
C PRO A 200 -14.61 47.22 -20.48
N HIS A 201 -15.36 46.70 -21.45
CA HIS A 201 -15.14 46.78 -22.89
C HIS A 201 -15.11 48.26 -23.35
N VAL A 202 -14.05 48.66 -24.07
CA VAL A 202 -14.04 49.83 -24.97
C VAL A 202 -13.30 49.46 -26.24
#